data_AF-A0A4R3KJX6-F1
#
_entry.id   AF-A0A4R3KJX6-F1
#
_cell.length_a   1.000
_cell.length_b   1.000
_cell.length_c   1.000
_cell.angle_alpha   90.00
_cell.angle_beta   90.00
_cell.angle_gamma   90.00
#
_symmetry.space_group_name_H-M   'P 1'
#
loop_
_entity.id
_entity.type
_entity.pdbx_description
1 polymer ?
#
loop_
_entity_poly.entity_id
_entity_poly.type
_entity_poly.pdbx_seq_one_letter_code
_entity_poly.pdbx_strand_id
1 'polypeptide(L)' 'MWKCKYCGSSKGMYYKDGQLEGMLCLDPECGRFNEREENDEIYDSDL' A
#
# COMPACT_ATOMS: atom_id res chain seq x y z
N MET A 1 2.75 -10.70 -2.39
CA MET A 1 1.99 -10.07 -3.50
C MET A 1 1.04 -9.07 -2.87
N TRP A 2 1.10 -7.79 -3.26
CA TRP A 2 0.25 -6.74 -2.68
C TRP A 2 -1.24 -6.97 -3.01
N LYS A 3 -2.12 -6.62 -2.09
CA LYS A 3 -3.57 -6.53 -2.31
C LYS A 3 -4.12 -5.26 -1.68
N CYS A 4 -5.03 -4.60 -2.39
CA CYS A 4 -5.73 -3.45 -1.86
C CYS A 4 -6.56 -3.85 -0.64
N LYS A 5 -6.31 -3.23 0.53
CA LYS A 5 -7.04 -3.49 1.77
C LYS A 5 -8.54 -3.16 1.70
N TYR A 6 -8.95 -2.41 0.68
CA TYR A 6 -10.32 -1.94 0.51
C TYR A 6 -11.16 -2.78 -0.45
N CYS A 7 -10.58 -3.32 -1.53
CA CYS A 7 -11.32 -4.07 -2.56
C CYS A 7 -10.71 -5.44 -2.90
N GLY A 8 -9.55 -5.79 -2.33
CA GLY A 8 -8.85 -7.05 -2.60
C GLY A 8 -8.15 -7.14 -3.96
N SER A 9 -8.25 -6.10 -4.80
CA SER A 9 -7.58 -6.05 -6.11
C SER A 9 -6.06 -6.14 -5.95
N SER A 10 -5.41 -6.84 -6.88
CA SER A 10 -3.95 -6.90 -6.98
C SER A 10 -3.38 -5.79 -7.88
N LYS A 11 -4.24 -4.97 -8.50
CA LYS A 11 -3.84 -3.86 -9.35
C LYS A 11 -3.39 -2.69 -8.48
N GLY A 12 -2.10 -2.68 -8.14
CA GLY A 12 -1.47 -1.62 -7.35
C GLY A 12 -0.31 -0.99 -8.10
N MET A 13 -0.09 0.30 -7.86
CA MET A 13 1.08 1.03 -8.32
C MET A 13 1.73 1.72 -7.13
N TYR A 14 3.03 1.53 -6.96
CA TYR A 14 3.79 2.27 -5.96
C TYR A 14 3.83 3.75 -6.31
N TYR A 15 3.62 4.59 -5.31
CA TYR A 15 3.67 6.04 -5.44
C TYR A 15 4.49 6.61 -4.29
N LYS A 16 5.43 7.49 -4.65
CA LYS A 16 6.26 8.22 -3.69
C LYS A 16 6.50 9.63 -4.21
N ASP A 17 6.21 10.62 -3.38
CA ASP A 17 6.61 12.01 -3.58
C ASP A 17 7.27 12.56 -2.29
N GLY A 18 7.35 13.89 -2.15
CA GLY A 18 7.95 14.53 -0.98
C GLY A 18 7.10 14.51 0.29
N GLN A 19 5.83 14.10 0.23
CA GLN A 19 4.86 14.14 1.33
C GLN A 19 4.14 12.81 1.55
N LEU A 20 4.07 11.95 0.53
CA LEU A 20 3.31 10.71 0.51
C LEU A 20 4.18 9.57 -0.01
N GLU A 21 4.17 8.45 0.70
CA GLU A 21 4.71 7.18 0.23
C GLU A 21 3.66 6.08 0.44
N GLY A 22 3.40 5.25 -0.57
CA GLY A 22 2.39 4.21 -0.46
C GLY A 22 2.06 3.51 -1.78
N MET A 23 0.87 2.92 -1.83
CA MET A 23 0.38 2.13 -2.96
C MET A 23 -0.98 2.64 -3.42
N LEU A 24 -1.08 3.10 -4.67
CA LEU A 24 -2.33 3.46 -5.33
C LEU A 24 -3.02 2.23 -5.93
N CYS A 25 -4.28 1.99 -5.59
CA CYS A 25 -5.08 0.97 -6.25
C CYS A 25 -5.56 1.46 -7.62
N LEU A 26 -5.19 0.74 -8.68
CA LEU A 26 -5.57 1.04 -10.08
C LEU A 26 -6.86 0.34 -10.52
N ASP A 27 -7.61 -0.22 -9.58
CA ASP A 27 -8.94 -0.74 -9.88
C ASP A 27 -9.91 0.43 -10.16
N PRO A 28 -10.60 0.48 -11.31
CA PRO A 28 -11.50 1.59 -11.66
C PRO A 28 -12.60 1.84 -10.63
N GLU A 29 -13.02 0.79 -9.91
CA GLU A 29 -14.06 0.86 -8.88
C GLU A 29 -13.49 1.15 -7.47
N CYS A 30 -12.16 1.25 -7.32
CA CYS A 30 -11.51 1.49 -6.03
C CYS A 30 -10.74 2.82 -5.98
N GLY A 31 -9.69 2.98 -6.79
CA GLY A 31 -8.88 4.20 -6.82
C GLY A 31 -8.21 4.64 -5.50
N ARG A 32 -8.29 3.85 -4.42
CA ARG A 32 -7.82 4.27 -3.09
C ARG A 32 -6.31 4.20 -2.97
N PHE A 33 -5.73 5.20 -2.30
CA PHE A 33 -4.33 5.21 -1.89
C PHE A 33 -4.18 4.53 -0.53
N ASN A 34 -3.25 3.59 -0.43
CA ASN A 34 -2.84 2.96 0.81
C ASN A 34 -1.48 3.56 1.20
N GLU A 35 -1.52 4.55 2.08
CA GLU A 35 -0.32 5.15 2.66
C GLU A 35 0.49 4.10 3.40
N ARG A 36 1.81 4.15 3.22
CA ARG A 36 2.74 3.31 3.96
C ARG A 36 2.90 3.94 5.33
N GLU A 37 2.36 3.29 6.35
CA GLU A 37 2.56 3.74 7.73
C GLU A 37 4.04 3.58 8.08
N GLU A 38 4.68 4.62 8.64
CA GLU A 38 6.09 4.59 9.07
C GLU A 38 6.39 3.48 10.11
N ASN A 39 5.34 2.86 10.67
CA ASN A 39 5.43 1.77 11.66
C ASN A 39 5.43 0.35 11.04
N ASP A 40 5.51 0.20 9.71
CA ASP A 40 5.72 -1.12 9.10
C ASP A 40 7.17 -1.64 9.25
N GLU A 41 8.03 -0.90 9.96
CA GLU A 41 9.30 -1.42 10.47
C GLU A 41 9.08 -2.04 11.87
N ILE A 42 9.40 -3.34 11.99
CA ILE A 42 9.50 -4.17 13.22
C ILE A 42 8.22 -4.97 13.61
N TYR A 43 7.98 -6.08 12.89
CA TYR A 43 7.88 -7.38 13.59
C TYR A 43 9.15 -8.16 13.26
N ASP A 44 10.17 -7.89 14.07
CA ASP A 44 11.30 -8.77 14.27
C ASP A 44 10.76 -10.02 14.99
N SER A 45 10.57 -11.11 14.26
CA SER A 45 10.33 -12.42 14.86
C SER A 45 11.02 -13.49 14.03
N ASP A 46 12.35 -13.50 14.07
CA ASP A 46 13.17 -14.70 13.96
C ASP A 46 14.53 -14.43 14.64
N LEU A 47 14.48 -14.38 15.98
CA LEU A 47 15.61 -14.57 16.89
C LEU A 47 15.45 -15.94 17.57
#